data_AF-A0A9D2A638-F1
#
_entry.id   AF-A0A9D2A638-F1
#
_cell.length_a   1.000
_cell.length_b   1.000
_cell.length_c   1.000
_cell.angle_alpha   90.00
_cell.angle_beta   90.00
_cell.angle_gamma   90.00
#
_symmetry.space_group_name_H-M   'P 1'
#
loop_
_entity.id
_entity.type
_entity.pdbx_description
1 polymer ?
#
loop_
_entity_poly.entity_id
_entity_poly.type
_entity_poly.pdbx_seq_one_letter_code
_entity_poly.pdbx_strand_id
1 'polypeptide(L)'
;MKTFISLFIGLLLSPYVFSQRPDSIVQAEIDAINEMPLWIAYLMPLDSLGEVMNDEFMDFNQVHSYKFMGDGQMENAFPLLTVYFDKDNKVRKTFKRWADGGALHSVVYYDSSGQLVYGIYNKGGENYGRLYAHTFRCDWEMEVFPATECIEKQYGVALEKPRHAPRTRFVPQPGDNAVLCSPYVYSSPRGEKSTEGRDGTCISFGMPVVVSALIGDWCKISSVFNAPLGYAPMRDVEIVK
;
A
#
# COMPACT_ATOMS: atom_id res chain seq x y z
N MET A 1 36.11 27.79 -35.64
CA MET A 1 34.75 27.26 -35.35
C MET A 1 34.76 25.72 -35.36
N LYS A 2 35.53 25.07 -34.48
CA LYS A 2 35.59 23.58 -34.35
C LYS A 2 36.00 23.12 -32.93
N THR A 3 35.69 23.91 -31.90
CA THR A 3 36.13 23.60 -30.51
C THR A 3 35.08 23.97 -29.47
N PHE A 4 33.79 23.78 -29.79
CA PHE A 4 32.69 24.06 -28.84
C PHE A 4 31.53 23.04 -28.90
N ILE A 5 31.68 21.92 -29.61
CA ILE A 5 30.61 20.92 -29.77
C ILE A 5 30.81 19.69 -28.85
N SER A 6 31.97 19.54 -28.20
CA SER A 6 32.25 18.36 -27.37
C SER A 6 31.77 18.45 -25.92
N LEU A 7 31.29 19.62 -25.44
CA LEU A 7 30.79 19.76 -24.07
C LEU A 7 29.29 19.51 -23.91
N PHE A 8 28.52 19.52 -25.00
CA PHE A 8 27.06 19.33 -24.96
C PHE A 8 26.61 17.87 -25.10
N ILE A 9 27.49 16.98 -25.55
CA ILE A 9 27.17 15.54 -25.68
C ILE A 9 27.48 14.79 -24.36
N GLY A 10 28.36 15.33 -23.51
CA GLY A 10 28.65 14.77 -22.18
C GLY A 10 27.56 14.99 -21.13
N LEU A 11 26.63 15.93 -21.37
CA LEU A 11 25.50 16.22 -20.46
C LEU A 11 24.20 15.48 -20.84
N LEU A 12 24.17 14.79 -21.98
CA LEU A 12 23.04 13.93 -22.40
C LEU A 12 23.21 12.47 -21.97
N LEU A 13 24.30 12.16 -21.26
CA LEU A 13 24.61 10.85 -20.67
C LEU A 13 24.65 10.93 -19.14
N SER A 14 23.74 11.69 -18.54
CA SER A 14 23.30 11.36 -17.18
C SER A 14 22.67 9.97 -17.24
N PRO A 15 23.18 8.97 -16.51
CA PRO A 15 22.49 7.71 -16.41
C PRO A 15 21.28 7.92 -15.50
N TYR A 16 20.20 8.49 -16.03
CA TYR A 16 18.86 8.02 -15.65
C TYR A 16 18.62 6.67 -16.34
N VAL A 17 19.57 5.74 -16.17
CA VAL A 17 19.30 4.33 -16.33
C VAL A 17 18.61 3.96 -15.03
N PHE A 18 17.32 4.28 -14.94
CA PHE A 18 16.44 3.53 -14.06
C PHE A 18 16.47 2.11 -14.63
N SER A 19 17.40 1.29 -14.12
CA SER A 19 17.52 -0.10 -14.51
C SER A 19 16.13 -0.71 -14.32
N GLN A 20 15.52 -1.18 -15.41
CA GLN A 20 14.27 -1.92 -15.35
C GLN A 20 14.55 -3.18 -14.52
N ARG A 21 14.28 -3.11 -13.21
CA ARG A 21 14.41 -4.28 -12.33
C ARG A 21 13.40 -5.32 -12.83
N PRO A 22 13.83 -6.55 -13.12
CA PRO A 22 12.90 -7.62 -13.46
C PRO A 22 11.82 -7.78 -12.39
N ASP A 23 10.57 -8.04 -12.80
CA ASP A 23 9.43 -8.22 -11.89
C ASP A 23 9.71 -9.27 -10.79
N SER A 24 10.51 -10.29 -11.09
CA SER A 24 10.93 -11.30 -10.12
C SER A 24 11.79 -10.75 -8.98
N ILE A 25 12.64 -9.76 -9.26
CA ILE A 25 13.46 -9.08 -8.24
C ILE A 25 12.56 -8.21 -7.36
N VAL A 26 11.61 -7.49 -7.97
CA VAL A 26 10.65 -6.66 -7.23
C VAL A 26 9.77 -7.54 -6.34
N GLN A 27 9.29 -8.68 -6.84
CA GLN A 27 8.50 -9.62 -6.05
C GLN A 27 9.29 -10.17 -4.86
N ALA A 28 10.55 -10.57 -5.06
CA ALA A 28 11.39 -11.04 -3.96
C ALA A 28 11.60 -9.96 -2.87
N GLU A 29 11.70 -8.69 -3.26
CA GLU A 29 11.80 -7.57 -2.31
C GLU A 29 10.48 -7.34 -1.56
N ILE A 30 9.33 -7.44 -2.24
CA ILE A 30 7.99 -7.39 -1.62
C ILE A 30 7.81 -8.53 -0.61
N ASP A 31 8.14 -9.76 -1.00
CA ASP A 31 8.03 -10.95 -0.16
C ASP A 31 8.91 -10.81 1.09
N ALA A 32 10.16 -10.38 0.90
CA ALA A 32 11.07 -10.10 2.01
C ALA A 32 10.50 -9.05 2.98
N ILE A 33 9.92 -7.95 2.48
CA ILE A 33 9.27 -6.93 3.32
C ILE A 33 8.07 -7.51 4.07
N ASN A 34 7.23 -8.32 3.42
CA ASN A 34 6.04 -8.91 4.04
C ASN A 34 6.38 -9.93 5.14
N GLU A 35 7.55 -10.56 5.08
CA GLU A 35 8.06 -11.44 6.14
C GLU A 35 8.69 -10.69 7.33
N MET A 36 9.05 -9.41 7.16
CA MET A 36 9.65 -8.61 8.23
C MET A 36 8.67 -8.38 9.38
N PRO A 37 9.15 -8.40 10.65
CA PRO A 37 8.37 -7.91 11.76
C PRO A 37 8.34 -6.38 11.72
N LEU A 38 7.28 -5.79 11.16
CA LEU A 38 7.15 -4.34 10.99
C LEU A 38 6.38 -3.70 12.15
N TRP A 39 6.86 -2.57 12.64
CA TRP A 39 6.22 -1.76 13.69
C TRP A 39 5.18 -0.84 13.06
N ILE A 40 4.00 -0.79 13.66
CA ILE A 40 2.86 -0.04 13.14
C ILE A 40 2.80 1.35 13.77
N ALA A 41 2.53 2.37 12.95
CA ALA A 41 2.18 3.70 13.37
C ALA A 41 1.07 4.28 12.48
N TYR A 42 0.34 5.25 13.00
CA TYR A 42 -0.81 5.86 12.29
C TYR A 42 -0.60 7.34 12.08
N LEU A 43 -0.96 7.87 10.92
CA LEU A 43 -1.02 9.30 10.65
C LEU A 43 -2.46 9.76 10.83
N MET A 44 -2.67 10.66 11.77
CA MET A 44 -3.99 11.08 12.24
C MET A 44 -4.23 12.57 12.01
N PRO A 45 -5.30 12.93 11.29
CA PRO A 45 -5.72 14.33 11.20
C PRO A 45 -6.31 14.78 12.54
N LEU A 46 -5.97 16.01 12.93
CA LEU A 46 -6.61 16.74 14.00
C LEU A 46 -7.64 17.72 13.44
N ASP A 47 -8.74 17.91 14.16
CA ASP A 47 -9.72 18.95 13.87
C ASP A 47 -9.19 20.35 14.21
N SER A 48 -10.03 21.37 13.97
CA SER A 48 -9.67 22.77 14.24
C SER A 48 -9.47 23.07 15.74
N LEU A 49 -9.91 22.18 16.63
CA LEU A 49 -9.73 22.27 18.08
C LEU A 49 -8.50 21.50 18.56
N GLY A 50 -7.83 20.76 17.66
CA GLY A 50 -6.65 19.94 17.98
C GLY A 50 -7.01 18.55 18.50
N GLU A 51 -8.27 18.15 18.42
CA GLU A 51 -8.75 16.84 18.82
C GLU A 51 -8.62 15.83 17.67
N VAL A 52 -8.43 14.55 18.01
CA VAL A 52 -8.36 13.50 16.99
C VAL A 52 -9.73 13.34 16.35
N MET A 53 -9.79 13.45 15.02
CA MET A 53 -11.03 13.20 14.29
C MET A 53 -11.44 11.72 14.44
N ASN A 54 -12.65 11.48 14.94
CA ASN A 54 -13.30 10.16 15.03
C ASN A 54 -12.48 9.08 15.77
N ASP A 55 -12.32 9.22 17.09
CA ASP A 55 -11.65 8.25 17.98
C ASP A 55 -12.48 6.97 18.26
N GLU A 56 -13.70 6.89 17.75
CA GLU A 56 -14.65 5.78 17.99
C GLU A 56 -14.13 4.41 17.51
N PHE A 57 -13.25 4.38 16.52
CA PHE A 57 -12.75 3.13 15.92
C PHE A 57 -11.47 2.60 16.57
N MET A 58 -10.70 3.45 17.24
CA MET A 58 -9.45 3.06 17.91
C MET A 58 -9.06 4.10 18.95
N ASP A 59 -8.70 3.65 20.17
CA ASP A 59 -8.15 4.55 21.17
C ASP A 59 -6.72 4.95 20.79
N PHE A 60 -6.61 6.10 20.13
CA PHE A 60 -5.34 6.64 19.66
C PHE A 60 -4.39 7.07 20.77
N ASN A 61 -4.83 7.11 22.03
CA ASN A 61 -3.94 7.30 23.16
C ASN A 61 -3.15 6.03 23.50
N GLN A 62 -3.60 4.86 23.02
CA GLN A 62 -2.97 3.56 23.25
C GLN A 62 -2.13 3.08 22.07
N VAL A 63 -2.24 3.72 20.91
CA VAL A 63 -1.42 3.41 19.73
C VAL A 63 -0.47 4.56 19.40
N HIS A 64 0.64 4.24 18.75
CA HIS A 64 1.55 5.29 18.29
C HIS A 64 0.98 5.96 17.05
N SER A 65 0.79 7.28 17.13
CA SER A 65 0.28 8.08 16.02
C SER A 65 1.02 9.39 15.84
N TYR A 66 1.24 9.80 14.60
CA TYR A 66 1.65 11.15 14.21
C TYR A 66 0.39 11.98 13.98
N LYS A 67 0.27 13.10 14.69
CA LYS A 67 -0.88 13.99 14.61
C LYS A 67 -0.49 15.22 13.79
N PHE A 68 -1.33 15.61 12.83
CA PHE A 68 -1.14 16.81 12.02
C PHE A 68 -2.45 17.59 11.94
N MET A 69 -2.38 18.91 11.82
CA MET A 69 -3.59 19.73 11.65
C MET A 69 -4.22 19.44 10.30
N GLY A 70 -5.47 19.00 10.28
CA GLY A 70 -6.25 18.88 9.05
C GLY A 70 -6.48 20.26 8.42
N ASP A 71 -6.76 20.29 7.13
CA ASP A 71 -7.06 21.52 6.37
C ASP A 71 -8.48 22.05 6.61
N GLY A 72 -9.21 21.49 7.57
CA GLY A 72 -10.61 21.84 7.87
C GLY A 72 -11.64 21.28 6.87
N GLN A 73 -11.20 20.62 5.80
CA GLN A 73 -12.07 19.91 4.84
C GLN A 73 -11.96 18.39 4.93
N MET A 74 -10.94 17.87 5.62
CA MET A 74 -10.83 16.44 5.92
C MET A 74 -11.90 16.01 6.93
N GLU A 75 -12.95 15.35 6.45
CA GLU A 75 -13.84 14.51 7.26
C GLU A 75 -13.38 13.05 7.10
N ASN A 76 -12.33 12.64 7.81
CA ASN A 76 -11.84 11.26 7.76
C ASN A 76 -12.37 10.47 8.97
N ALA A 77 -13.05 9.35 8.71
CA ALA A 77 -13.48 8.42 9.77
C ALA A 77 -12.34 7.50 10.26
N PHE A 78 -11.22 7.45 9.53
CA PHE A 78 -10.12 6.50 9.75
C PHE A 78 -8.76 7.21 9.71
N PRO A 79 -7.67 6.57 10.22
CA PRO A 79 -6.32 7.06 10.00
C PRO A 79 -6.07 7.35 8.54
N LEU A 80 -5.48 8.51 8.26
CA LEU A 80 -5.17 8.92 6.89
C LEU A 80 -4.16 7.97 6.25
N LEU A 81 -3.20 7.49 7.05
CA LEU A 81 -2.16 6.59 6.58
C LEU A 81 -1.74 5.67 7.73
N THR A 82 -1.59 4.38 7.44
CA THR A 82 -0.86 3.46 8.31
C THR A 82 0.55 3.31 7.77
N VAL A 83 1.55 3.43 8.63
CA VAL A 83 2.97 3.42 8.29
C VAL A 83 3.65 2.27 9.02
N TYR A 84 4.41 1.46 8.29
CA TYR A 84 5.08 0.27 8.79
C TYR A 84 6.59 0.42 8.72
N PHE A 85 7.24 0.36 9.87
CA PHE A 85 8.69 0.55 10.03
C PHE A 85 9.40 -0.79 10.22
N ASP A 86 10.61 -0.94 9.70
CA ASP A 86 11.51 -2.02 10.09
C ASP A 86 12.26 -1.70 11.40
N LYS A 87 13.17 -2.61 11.79
CA LYS A 87 13.94 -2.50 13.04
C LYS A 87 14.89 -1.30 13.05
N ASP A 88 15.31 -0.82 11.88
CA ASP A 88 16.33 0.20 11.68
C ASP A 88 15.69 1.58 11.42
N ASN A 89 14.42 1.73 11.80
CA ASN A 89 13.64 2.95 11.65
C ASN A 89 13.46 3.36 10.18
N LYS A 90 13.31 2.39 9.27
CA LYS A 90 12.97 2.66 7.87
C LYS A 90 11.52 2.30 7.60
N VAL A 91 10.78 3.22 7.00
CA VAL A 91 9.44 2.91 6.49
C VAL A 91 9.60 1.92 5.34
N ARG A 92 8.95 0.76 5.45
CA ARG A 92 9.00 -0.30 4.43
C ARG A 92 7.70 -0.51 3.71
N LYS A 93 6.59 -0.09 4.33
CA LYS A 93 5.26 -0.20 3.75
C LYS A 93 4.36 0.92 4.27
N THR A 94 3.43 1.37 3.44
CA THR A 94 2.33 2.23 3.86
C THR A 94 1.00 1.71 3.32
N PHE A 95 -0.07 2.01 4.03
CA PHE A 95 -1.43 1.64 3.67
C PHE A 95 -2.37 2.82 3.88
N LYS A 96 -3.11 3.19 2.84
CA LYS A 96 -4.08 4.29 2.84
C LYS A 96 -5.45 3.78 2.43
N ARG A 97 -6.48 4.21 3.15
CA ARG A 97 -7.90 4.05 2.79
C ARG A 97 -8.48 5.37 2.30
N TRP A 98 -9.65 5.29 1.67
CA TRP A 98 -10.48 6.46 1.43
C TRP A 98 -11.05 7.02 2.74
N ALA A 99 -11.37 8.31 2.72
CA ALA A 99 -11.82 9.10 3.87
C ALA A 99 -13.05 8.52 4.57
N ASP A 100 -13.94 7.94 3.79
CA ASP A 100 -15.17 7.27 4.22
C ASP A 100 -14.93 5.90 4.89
N GLY A 101 -13.67 5.46 4.98
CA GLY A 101 -13.32 4.13 5.47
C GLY A 101 -13.55 3.00 4.48
N GLY A 102 -13.87 3.34 3.23
CA GLY A 102 -14.20 2.41 2.18
C GLY A 102 -13.00 1.62 1.65
N ALA A 103 -13.02 1.37 0.33
CA ALA A 103 -12.07 0.51 -0.35
C ALA A 103 -10.59 0.97 -0.20
N LEU A 104 -9.67 0.12 -0.66
CA LEU A 104 -8.26 0.46 -0.79
C LEU A 104 -8.10 1.79 -1.55
N HIS A 105 -7.30 2.72 -1.01
CA HIS A 105 -6.78 3.85 -1.77
C HIS A 105 -5.40 3.50 -2.32
N SER A 106 -4.44 3.18 -1.45
CA SER A 106 -3.12 2.73 -1.89
C SER A 106 -2.36 1.89 -0.86
N VAL A 107 -1.51 1.00 -1.37
CA VAL A 107 -0.46 0.29 -0.61
C VAL A 107 0.86 0.58 -1.29
N VAL A 108 1.88 0.98 -0.55
CA VAL A 108 3.19 1.29 -1.13
C VAL A 108 4.27 0.55 -0.36
N TYR A 109 5.22 -0.02 -1.09
CA TYR A 109 6.40 -0.69 -0.57
C TYR A 109 7.63 0.14 -0.87
N TYR A 110 8.52 0.24 0.12
CA TYR A 110 9.72 1.06 0.05
C TYR A 110 10.97 0.22 0.29
N ASP A 111 12.04 0.59 -0.41
CA ASP A 111 13.37 0.06 -0.13
C ASP A 111 13.94 0.69 1.16
N SER A 112 15.13 0.25 1.57
CA SER A 112 15.79 0.76 2.78
C SER A 112 16.19 2.24 2.70
N SER A 113 16.19 2.84 1.50
CA SER A 113 16.44 4.27 1.29
C SER A 113 15.15 5.11 1.32
N GLY A 114 13.99 4.49 1.50
CA GLY A 114 12.70 5.16 1.51
C GLY A 114 12.16 5.47 0.12
N GLN A 115 12.71 4.86 -0.93
CA GLN A 115 12.23 5.00 -2.31
C GLN A 115 11.18 3.93 -2.63
N LEU A 116 10.16 4.30 -3.41
CA LEU A 116 9.14 3.37 -3.87
C LEU A 116 9.76 2.21 -4.64
N VAL A 117 9.39 1.00 -4.27
CA VAL A 117 9.70 -0.27 -4.96
C VAL A 117 8.50 -0.70 -5.79
N TYR A 118 7.33 -0.68 -5.15
CA TYR A 118 6.07 -1.14 -5.72
C TYR A 118 4.89 -0.43 -5.05
N GLY A 119 3.83 -0.19 -5.80
CA GLY A 119 2.60 0.43 -5.31
C GLY A 119 1.36 -0.23 -5.88
N ILE A 120 0.31 -0.28 -5.10
CA ILE A 120 -1.05 -0.64 -5.50
C ILE A 120 -1.89 0.60 -5.28
N TYR A 121 -2.74 0.98 -6.23
CA TYR A 121 -3.59 2.16 -6.10
C TYR A 121 -4.99 1.93 -6.69
N ASN A 122 -5.96 2.66 -6.18
CA ASN A 122 -7.32 2.75 -6.73
C ASN A 122 -7.83 4.18 -6.53
N LYS A 123 -7.98 4.91 -7.64
CA LYS A 123 -8.47 6.28 -7.80
C LYS A 123 -9.88 6.26 -8.40
N GLY A 124 -10.87 5.97 -7.56
CA GLY A 124 -12.28 6.15 -7.92
C GLY A 124 -12.83 5.17 -8.97
N GLY A 125 -12.56 3.89 -8.82
CA GLY A 125 -13.24 2.81 -9.57
C GLY A 125 -12.73 2.54 -10.98
N GLU A 126 -12.38 3.57 -11.75
CA GLU A 126 -11.87 3.40 -13.13
C GLU A 126 -10.34 3.47 -13.23
N ASN A 127 -9.67 4.17 -12.31
CA ASN A 127 -8.22 4.36 -12.33
C ASN A 127 -7.54 3.57 -11.20
N TYR A 128 -7.31 2.29 -11.40
CA TYR A 128 -6.62 1.42 -10.44
C TYR A 128 -5.50 0.63 -11.09
N GLY A 129 -4.58 0.12 -10.29
CA GLY A 129 -3.55 -0.75 -10.80
C GLY A 129 -2.36 -0.93 -9.90
N ARG A 130 -1.27 -1.36 -10.53
CA ARG A 130 0.02 -1.62 -9.92
C ARG A 130 1.06 -0.69 -10.51
N LEU A 131 1.96 -0.24 -9.67
CA LEU A 131 3.07 0.64 -9.97
C LEU A 131 4.36 -0.06 -9.60
N TYR A 132 5.31 -0.07 -10.51
CA TYR A 132 6.67 -0.51 -10.23
C TYR A 132 7.59 0.70 -10.26
N ALA A 133 8.60 0.73 -9.38
CA ALA A 133 9.55 1.86 -9.27
C ALA A 133 10.08 2.34 -10.64
N HIS A 134 10.41 1.40 -11.53
CA HIS A 134 10.97 1.68 -12.85
C HIS A 134 9.95 2.16 -13.89
N THR A 135 8.66 2.08 -13.57
CA THR A 135 7.55 2.60 -14.40
C THR A 135 7.00 3.93 -13.88
N PHE A 136 7.46 4.37 -12.71
CA PHE A 136 6.92 5.56 -12.06
C PHE A 136 7.25 6.82 -12.87
N ARG A 137 6.20 7.49 -13.34
CA ARG A 137 6.29 8.84 -13.91
C ARG A 137 5.80 9.80 -12.83
N CYS A 138 6.60 10.83 -12.51
CA CYS A 138 6.29 11.87 -11.52
C CYS A 138 4.99 12.65 -11.76
N ASP A 139 4.27 12.37 -12.85
CA ASP A 139 3.07 13.10 -13.27
C ASP A 139 1.80 12.59 -12.57
N TRP A 140 1.89 11.54 -11.75
CA TRP A 140 0.74 11.03 -11.00
C TRP A 140 0.60 11.81 -9.69
N GLU A 141 -0.33 12.77 -9.73
CA GLU A 141 -0.77 13.62 -8.62
C GLU A 141 -0.75 12.88 -7.28
N MET A 142 0.07 13.38 -6.32
CA MET A 142 -0.01 13.35 -4.84
C MET A 142 -0.66 12.19 -4.06
N GLU A 143 -1.11 11.10 -4.68
CA GLU A 143 -1.98 10.08 -4.10
C GLU A 143 -1.19 8.80 -3.73
N VAL A 144 -0.09 8.54 -4.44
CA VAL A 144 0.91 7.52 -4.09
C VAL A 144 2.19 8.25 -3.73
N PHE A 145 2.71 8.06 -2.50
CA PHE A 145 3.94 8.71 -2.06
C PHE A 145 5.16 8.02 -2.68
N PRO A 146 5.89 8.67 -3.62
CA PRO A 146 7.02 8.03 -4.31
C PRO A 146 8.25 7.87 -3.42
N ALA A 147 8.38 8.70 -2.40
CA ALA A 147 9.39 8.58 -1.37
C ALA A 147 8.79 8.88 0.00
N THR A 148 9.37 8.33 1.05
CA THR A 148 8.88 8.52 2.43
C THR A 148 9.00 9.97 2.89
N GLU A 149 10.02 10.69 2.39
CA GLU A 149 10.21 12.13 2.62
C GLU A 149 9.03 12.96 2.08
N CYS A 150 8.31 12.47 1.06
CA CYS A 150 7.12 13.16 0.56
C CYS A 150 5.99 13.15 1.60
N ILE A 151 5.88 12.09 2.41
CA ILE A 151 4.90 11.99 3.50
C ILE A 151 5.24 13.04 4.57
N GLU A 152 6.49 13.07 5.00
CA GLU A 152 6.99 14.01 6.00
C GLU A 152 6.76 15.46 5.59
N LYS A 153 7.10 15.79 4.33
CA LYS A 153 6.91 17.13 3.77
C LYS A 153 5.44 17.50 3.63
N GLN A 154 4.60 16.57 3.15
CA GLN A 154 3.18 16.86 2.91
C GLN A 154 2.43 17.11 4.22
N TYR A 155 2.75 16.37 5.28
CA TYR A 155 2.03 16.44 6.55
C TYR A 155 2.78 17.18 7.66
N GLY A 156 4.00 17.66 7.40
CA GLY A 156 4.82 18.35 8.39
C GLY A 156 5.17 17.47 9.59
N VAL A 157 5.39 16.17 9.37
CA VAL A 157 5.71 15.19 10.41
C VAL A 157 7.13 14.65 10.24
N ALA A 158 7.76 14.20 11.33
CA ALA A 158 8.99 13.42 11.29
C ALA A 158 8.65 11.96 11.59
N LEU A 159 8.88 11.07 10.63
CA LEU A 159 8.53 9.65 10.75
C LEU A 159 9.59 8.92 11.58
N GLU A 160 9.21 8.46 12.77
CA GLU A 160 10.08 7.73 13.68
C GLU A 160 9.42 6.49 14.28
N LYS A 161 10.10 5.36 14.14
CA LYS A 161 9.65 4.05 14.59
C LYS A 161 9.28 4.11 16.06
N PRO A 162 8.06 3.68 16.42
CA PRO A 162 7.67 3.58 17.81
C PRO A 162 8.56 2.60 18.60
N ARG A 163 8.90 2.97 19.84
CA ARG A 163 9.70 2.12 20.74
C ARG A 163 8.92 0.91 21.26
N HIS A 164 7.61 1.05 21.45
CA HIS A 164 6.74 0.03 22.08
C HIS A 164 5.54 -0.38 21.23
N ALA A 165 5.50 -0.04 19.95
CA ALA A 165 4.35 -0.41 19.11
C ALA A 165 4.28 -1.92 18.85
N PRO A 166 3.05 -2.42 18.59
CA PRO A 166 2.84 -3.74 18.03
C PRO A 166 3.68 -3.98 16.77
N ARG A 167 4.05 -5.24 16.57
CA ARG A 167 4.73 -5.71 15.36
C ARG A 167 3.82 -6.65 14.61
N THR A 168 3.83 -6.56 13.30
CA THR A 168 3.05 -7.46 12.43
C THR A 168 3.88 -7.96 11.26
N ARG A 169 3.37 -9.00 10.60
CA ARG A 169 3.85 -9.52 9.32
C ARG A 169 2.66 -9.59 8.37
N PHE A 170 2.96 -9.64 7.08
CA PHE A 170 1.96 -9.62 6.01
C PHE A 170 1.92 -10.91 5.21
N VAL A 171 2.54 -11.98 5.73
CA VAL A 171 2.38 -13.32 5.19
C VAL A 171 0.93 -13.76 5.41
N PRO A 172 0.17 -14.10 4.36
CA PRO A 172 -1.24 -14.47 4.47
C PRO A 172 -1.49 -15.61 5.45
N GLN A 173 -2.53 -15.49 6.27
CA GLN A 173 -3.03 -16.57 7.13
C GLN A 173 -4.56 -16.70 7.01
N PRO A 174 -5.14 -17.90 7.23
CA PRO A 174 -6.58 -18.03 7.37
C PRO A 174 -7.13 -17.12 8.47
N GLY A 175 -8.18 -16.37 8.16
CA GLY A 175 -8.78 -15.34 9.01
C GLY A 175 -8.26 -13.92 8.75
N ASP A 176 -7.20 -13.75 7.95
CA ASP A 176 -6.68 -12.42 7.66
C ASP A 176 -7.63 -11.61 6.78
N ASN A 177 -7.82 -10.35 7.17
CA ASN A 177 -8.40 -9.33 6.32
C ASN A 177 -7.40 -8.96 5.23
N ALA A 178 -7.89 -8.80 4.01
CA ALA A 178 -7.08 -8.47 2.87
C ALA A 178 -7.87 -7.63 1.87
N VAL A 179 -7.14 -7.14 0.88
CA VAL A 179 -7.69 -6.49 -0.29
C VAL A 179 -7.35 -7.33 -1.51
N LEU A 180 -8.32 -7.54 -2.39
CA LEU A 180 -8.11 -8.17 -3.68
C LEU A 180 -7.54 -7.15 -4.68
N CYS A 181 -6.34 -7.38 -5.18
CA CYS A 181 -5.63 -6.52 -6.13
C CYS A 181 -5.76 -7.04 -7.56
N SER A 182 -6.91 -7.61 -7.90
CA SER A 182 -7.26 -8.15 -9.21
C SER A 182 -8.77 -7.98 -9.43
N PRO A 183 -9.23 -7.67 -10.65
CA PRO A 183 -10.66 -7.67 -10.97
C PRO A 183 -11.20 -9.09 -11.26
N TYR A 184 -10.45 -10.14 -10.94
CA TYR A 184 -10.81 -11.53 -11.21
C TYR A 184 -10.55 -12.44 -10.01
N VAL A 185 -11.41 -13.44 -9.87
CA VAL A 185 -11.20 -14.63 -9.04
C VAL A 185 -11.22 -15.89 -9.92
N TYR A 186 -10.80 -17.01 -9.35
CA TYR A 186 -10.73 -18.29 -10.02
C TYR A 186 -11.63 -19.32 -9.35
N SER A 187 -12.22 -20.23 -10.13
CA SER A 187 -13.03 -21.33 -9.60
C SER A 187 -12.18 -22.37 -8.84
N SER A 188 -10.90 -22.51 -9.19
CA SER A 188 -9.86 -23.27 -8.47
C SER A 188 -8.47 -22.71 -8.84
N PRO A 189 -7.36 -23.10 -8.17
CA PRO A 189 -6.01 -22.70 -8.56
C PRO A 189 -5.61 -23.00 -10.03
N ARG A 190 -6.35 -23.88 -10.71
CA ARG A 190 -6.19 -24.17 -12.16
C ARG A 190 -7.49 -24.00 -12.93
N GLY A 191 -8.47 -23.35 -12.31
CA GLY A 191 -9.81 -23.17 -12.85
C GLY A 191 -9.91 -21.96 -13.76
N GLU A 192 -11.12 -21.73 -14.27
CA GLU A 192 -11.43 -20.57 -15.07
C GLU A 192 -11.43 -19.29 -14.23
N LYS A 193 -10.98 -18.20 -14.84
CA LYS A 193 -11.07 -16.84 -14.29
C LYS A 193 -12.49 -16.30 -14.47
N SER A 194 -12.96 -15.53 -13.50
CA SER A 194 -14.31 -14.95 -13.46
C SER A 194 -14.26 -13.54 -12.86
N THR A 195 -15.13 -12.65 -13.33
CA THR A 195 -15.43 -11.34 -12.71
C THR A 195 -16.57 -11.42 -11.70
N GLU A 196 -17.12 -12.62 -11.47
CA GLU A 196 -18.17 -12.89 -10.49
C GLU A 196 -17.70 -13.97 -9.52
N GLY A 197 -17.93 -13.72 -8.23
CA GLY A 197 -17.73 -14.68 -7.16
C GLY A 197 -18.72 -15.85 -7.26
N ARG A 198 -18.43 -16.94 -6.54
CA ARG A 198 -19.32 -18.11 -6.52
C ARG A 198 -20.71 -17.83 -5.97
N ASP A 199 -20.84 -16.78 -5.18
CA ASP A 199 -22.09 -16.28 -4.61
C ASP A 199 -22.82 -15.27 -5.53
N GLY A 200 -22.28 -15.01 -6.73
CA GLY A 200 -22.80 -14.01 -7.66
C GLY A 200 -22.33 -12.58 -7.38
N THR A 201 -21.47 -12.36 -6.38
CA THR A 201 -20.92 -11.04 -6.08
C THR A 201 -20.02 -10.56 -7.22
N CYS A 202 -20.22 -9.33 -7.70
CA CYS A 202 -19.33 -8.71 -8.67
C CYS A 202 -17.94 -8.45 -8.06
N ILE A 203 -16.89 -8.92 -8.73
CA ILE A 203 -15.50 -8.78 -8.30
C ILE A 203 -14.92 -7.48 -8.82
N SER A 204 -14.32 -6.70 -7.93
CA SER A 204 -13.64 -5.45 -8.25
C SER A 204 -12.26 -5.37 -7.63
N PHE A 205 -11.37 -4.61 -8.28
CA PHE A 205 -10.06 -4.31 -7.72
C PHE A 205 -10.22 -3.42 -6.48
N GLY A 206 -9.47 -3.72 -5.42
CA GLY A 206 -9.55 -3.00 -4.15
C GLY A 206 -10.65 -3.53 -3.23
N MET A 207 -11.38 -4.58 -3.62
CA MET A 207 -12.44 -5.17 -2.82
C MET A 207 -11.89 -5.77 -1.52
N PRO A 208 -12.52 -5.49 -0.35
CA PRO A 208 -12.16 -6.13 0.90
C PRO A 208 -12.58 -7.60 0.89
N VAL A 209 -11.68 -8.48 1.29
CA VAL A 209 -11.87 -9.93 1.34
C VAL A 209 -11.26 -10.51 2.60
N VAL A 210 -11.65 -11.73 2.94
CA VAL A 210 -11.05 -12.52 4.03
C VAL A 210 -10.36 -13.74 3.43
N VAL A 211 -9.13 -13.99 3.86
CA VAL A 211 -8.42 -15.23 3.50
C VAL A 211 -9.03 -16.37 4.29
N SER A 212 -9.75 -17.27 3.63
CA SER A 212 -10.42 -18.41 4.27
C SER A 212 -9.55 -19.66 4.36
N ALA A 213 -8.60 -19.84 3.43
CA ALA A 213 -7.63 -20.94 3.42
C ALA A 213 -6.46 -20.64 2.48
N LEU A 214 -5.35 -21.36 2.65
CA LEU A 214 -4.19 -21.33 1.75
C LEU A 214 -4.07 -22.66 1.01
N ILE A 215 -3.75 -22.63 -0.29
CA ILE A 215 -3.54 -23.81 -1.13
C ILE A 215 -2.30 -23.57 -2.02
N GLY A 216 -1.12 -23.94 -1.52
CA GLY A 216 0.14 -23.55 -2.17
C GLY A 216 0.23 -22.03 -2.27
N ASP A 217 0.56 -21.51 -3.45
CA ASP A 217 0.69 -20.06 -3.71
C ASP A 217 -0.66 -19.35 -3.96
N TRP A 218 -1.76 -19.93 -3.50
CA TRP A 218 -3.11 -19.43 -3.70
C TRP A 218 -3.84 -19.23 -2.38
N CYS A 219 -4.63 -18.16 -2.33
CA CYS A 219 -5.59 -17.89 -1.28
C CYS A 219 -6.99 -18.31 -1.74
N LYS A 220 -7.70 -19.07 -0.91
CA LYS A 220 -9.16 -19.16 -0.99
C LYS A 220 -9.74 -17.96 -0.27
N ILE A 221 -10.57 -17.18 -0.93
CA ILE A 221 -11.09 -15.92 -0.40
C ILE A 221 -12.61 -15.93 -0.27
N SER A 222 -13.09 -15.20 0.73
CA SER A 222 -14.49 -14.92 0.98
C SER A 222 -14.73 -13.42 1.10
N SER A 223 -15.99 -13.00 1.01
CA SER A 223 -16.38 -11.65 1.38
C SER A 223 -16.18 -11.42 2.88
N VAL A 224 -16.27 -10.17 3.32
CA VAL A 224 -16.24 -9.80 4.75
C VAL A 224 -17.40 -10.40 5.55
N PHE A 225 -18.44 -10.90 4.88
CA PHE A 225 -19.57 -11.62 5.48
C PHE A 225 -19.40 -13.15 5.40
N ASN A 226 -18.18 -13.63 5.14
CA ASN A 226 -17.83 -15.06 5.01
C ASN A 226 -18.53 -15.79 3.85
N ALA A 227 -19.04 -15.08 2.85
CA ALA A 227 -19.57 -15.70 1.62
C ALA A 227 -18.41 -16.14 0.70
N PRO A 228 -18.38 -17.38 0.19
CA PRO A 228 -17.26 -17.84 -0.64
C PRO A 228 -17.21 -17.10 -1.98
N LEU A 229 -16.08 -16.45 -2.29
CA LEU A 229 -15.90 -15.75 -3.57
C LEU A 229 -15.16 -16.62 -4.58
N GLY A 230 -14.04 -17.24 -4.19
CA GLY A 230 -13.23 -18.04 -5.10
C GLY A 230 -11.79 -18.18 -4.64
N TYR A 231 -10.88 -18.30 -5.59
CA TYR A 231 -9.44 -18.34 -5.36
C TYR A 231 -8.75 -17.16 -6.03
N ALA A 232 -7.68 -16.67 -5.40
CA ALA A 232 -6.79 -15.67 -5.95
C ALA A 232 -5.33 -16.10 -5.73
N PRO A 233 -4.41 -15.85 -6.67
CA PRO A 233 -2.98 -15.99 -6.42
C PRO A 233 -2.58 -15.11 -5.22
N MET A 234 -1.64 -15.56 -4.39
CA MET A 234 -1.18 -14.78 -3.23
C MET A 234 -0.69 -13.38 -3.61
N ARG A 235 0.00 -13.24 -4.74
CA ARG A 235 0.46 -11.94 -5.29
C ARG A 235 -0.67 -10.94 -5.63
N ASP A 236 -1.90 -11.42 -5.71
CA ASP A 236 -3.09 -10.61 -6.00
C ASP A 236 -3.90 -10.34 -4.72
N VAL A 237 -3.39 -10.71 -3.55
CA VAL A 237 -4.02 -10.51 -2.25
C VAL A 237 -3.09 -9.72 -1.33
N GLU A 238 -3.53 -8.53 -0.95
CA GLU A 238 -2.74 -7.62 -0.10
C GLU A 238 -3.29 -7.66 1.33
N ILE A 239 -2.49 -8.15 2.28
CA ILE A 239 -2.91 -8.31 3.67
C ILE A 239 -3.01 -6.95 4.36
N VAL A 240 -4.10 -6.74 5.10
CA VAL A 240 -4.35 -5.50 5.86
C VAL A 240 -4.44 -5.86 7.34
N LYS A 241 -3.72 -5.11 8.18
CA LYS A 241 -3.59 -5.32 9.63
C LYS A 241 -3.97 -4.06 10.39
#